data_AF-A0A9D1Y8Q9-F1
#
_entry.id   AF-A0A9D1Y8Q9-F1
#
_cell.length_a   1.000
_cell.length_b   1.000
_cell.length_c   1.000
_cell.angle_alpha   90.00
_cell.angle_beta   90.00
_cell.angle_gamma   90.00
#
_symmetry.space_group_name_H-M   'P 1'
#
loop_
_entity.id
_entity.type
_entity.pdbx_description
1 polymer ?
#
loop_
_entity_poly.entity_id
_entity_poly.type
_entity_poly.pdbx_seq_one_letter_code
_entity_poly.pdbx_strand_id
1 'polypeptide(L)'
;MTYSTTFAQVSLANSSPSWRQILVVSDKNPISFPTPGYISREETVDGITTKTSYFTTGNIFRHIIKDGMHYYWFIVNRVETTQSADPEALREQMAINDILTGGDGNGTDEG
;
A
#
# COMPACT_ATOMS: atom_id res chain seq x y z
N MET A 1 -0.60 -13.61 -4.74
CA MET A 1 0.51 -12.78 -4.25
C MET A 1 0.02 -11.87 -3.13
N THR A 2 0.77 -11.76 -2.04
CA THR A 2 0.47 -10.92 -0.89
C THR A 2 1.65 -10.00 -0.59
N TYR A 3 1.34 -8.78 -0.16
CA TYR A 3 2.31 -7.74 0.19
C TYR A 3 2.13 -7.36 1.65
N SER A 4 3.22 -7.27 2.41
CA SER A 4 3.21 -6.70 3.75
C SER A 4 4.46 -5.86 3.97
N THR A 5 4.36 -4.88 4.86
CA THR A 5 5.50 -4.06 5.27
C THR A 5 5.84 -4.31 6.73
N THR A 6 7.12 -4.27 7.04
CA THR A 6 7.62 -4.34 8.42
C THR A 6 8.88 -3.49 8.56
N PHE A 7 9.38 -3.33 9.77
CA PHE A 7 10.67 -2.71 10.03
C PHE A 7 11.62 -3.75 10.58
N ALA A 8 12.86 -3.74 10.09
CA ALA A 8 13.92 -4.59 10.60
C ALA A 8 15.20 -3.77 10.76
N GLN A 9 15.99 -4.09 11.79
CA GLN A 9 17.36 -3.60 11.86
C GLN A 9 18.20 -4.38 10.85
N VAL A 10 18.77 -3.67 9.90
CA VAL A 10 19.61 -4.24 8.84
C VAL A 10 21.04 -3.77 9.05
N SER A 11 21.97 -4.72 9.06
CA SER A 11 23.39 -4.45 8.93
C SER A 11 23.79 -4.72 7.49
N LEU A 12 24.20 -3.67 6.78
CA LEU A 12 24.83 -3.80 5.46
C LEU A 12 26.35 -3.79 5.66
N ALA A 13 27.08 -4.43 4.74
CA ALA A 13 28.54 -4.47 4.78
C ALA A 13 29.10 -3.05 4.91
N ASN A 14 30.03 -2.85 5.86
CA ASN A 14 30.70 -1.57 6.14
C ASN A 14 29.76 -0.45 6.62
N SER A 15 28.63 -0.77 7.26
CA SER A 15 27.73 0.22 7.84
C SER A 15 27.26 -0.17 9.24
N SER A 16 27.01 0.83 10.08
CA SER A 16 26.33 0.61 11.36
C SER A 16 24.92 0.08 11.12
N PRO A 17 24.42 -0.87 11.94
CA PRO A 17 23.05 -1.35 11.84
C PRO A 17 22.05 -0.19 11.86
N SER A 18 21.10 -0.21 10.93
CA SER A 18 20.07 0.83 10.83
C SER A 18 18.69 0.21 10.67
N TRP A 19 17.66 0.86 11.23
CA TRP A 19 16.27 0.46 11.00
C TRP A 19 15.87 0.81 9.57
N ARG A 20 15.37 -0.19 8.85
CA ARG A 20 14.92 -0.05 7.47
C ARG A 20 13.51 -0.59 7.32
N GLN A 21 12.72 0.09 6.49
CA GLN A 21 11.44 -0.45 6.04
C GLN A 21 11.70 -1.62 5.09
N ILE A 22 11.00 -2.72 5.30
CA ILE A 22 11.09 -3.95 4.52
C ILE A 22 9.73 -4.20 3.87
N LEU A 23 9.75 -4.48 2.56
CA LEU A 23 8.61 -5.04 1.85
C LEU A 23 8.79 -6.56 1.79
N VAL A 24 7.79 -7.30 2.24
CA VAL A 24 7.71 -8.75 2.08
C VAL A 24 6.66 -9.05 1.01
N VAL A 25 7.11 -9.66 -0.08
CA VAL A 25 6.25 -10.19 -1.14
C VAL A 25 6.19 -11.70 -0.99
N SER A 26 4.99 -12.27 -0.99
CA SER A 26 4.83 -13.72 -0.86
C SER A 26 3.83 -14.32 -1.85
N ASP A 27 4.13 -15.53 -2.30
CA ASP A 27 3.26 -16.31 -3.19
C ASP A 27 3.56 -17.82 -3.06
N LYS A 28 2.61 -18.66 -3.48
CA LYS A 28 2.81 -20.12 -3.54
C LYS A 28 3.77 -20.51 -4.66
N ASN A 29 3.84 -19.70 -5.72
CA ASN A 29 4.72 -19.92 -6.85
C ASN A 29 5.93 -18.97 -6.79
N PRO A 30 7.09 -19.36 -7.36
CA PRO A 30 8.21 -18.45 -7.53
C PRO A 30 7.81 -17.20 -8.33
N ILE A 31 8.28 -16.04 -7.89
CA ILE A 31 8.00 -14.75 -8.53
C ILE A 31 9.23 -14.26 -9.29
N SER A 32 9.02 -13.80 -10.53
CA SER A 32 10.02 -13.02 -11.27
C SER A 32 9.74 -11.53 -11.10
N PHE A 33 10.78 -10.75 -10.81
CA PHE A 33 10.70 -9.29 -10.65
C PHE A 33 11.35 -8.63 -11.86
N PRO A 34 10.58 -8.27 -12.91
CA PRO A 34 11.15 -7.83 -14.19
C PRO A 34 11.81 -6.45 -14.12
N THR A 35 11.43 -5.63 -13.14
CA THR A 35 11.96 -4.28 -12.95
C THR A 35 12.70 -4.21 -11.61
N PRO A 36 14.03 -4.37 -11.58
CA PRO A 36 14.81 -4.21 -10.37
C PRO A 36 14.56 -2.83 -9.75
N GLY A 37 14.33 -2.79 -8.45
CA GLY A 37 14.18 -1.55 -7.70
C GLY A 37 12.75 -1.00 -7.69
N TYR A 38 11.80 -1.62 -8.39
CA TYR A 38 10.42 -1.15 -8.46
C TYR A 38 9.42 -2.29 -8.32
N ILE A 39 8.51 -2.16 -7.36
CA ILE A 39 7.39 -3.08 -7.16
C ILE A 39 6.13 -2.25 -6.99
N SER A 40 5.07 -2.56 -7.73
CA SER A 40 3.78 -1.88 -7.60
C SER A 40 2.68 -2.85 -7.20
N ARG A 41 1.82 -2.42 -6.29
CA ARG A 41 0.56 -3.07 -5.93
C ARG A 41 -0.58 -2.13 -6.27
N GLU A 42 -1.63 -2.67 -6.86
CA GLU A 42 -2.90 -1.98 -7.05
C GLU A 42 -3.98 -2.73 -6.26
N GLU A 43 -4.84 -1.98 -5.58
CA GLU A 43 -5.95 -2.50 -4.79
C GLU A 43 -7.16 -1.59 -4.95
N THR A 44 -8.30 -2.15 -5.36
CA THR A 44 -9.57 -1.42 -5.48
C THR A 44 -10.50 -1.86 -4.35
N VAL A 45 -10.93 -0.89 -3.54
CA VAL A 45 -11.90 -1.09 -2.45
C VAL A 45 -12.97 -0.01 -2.60
N ASP A 46 -14.23 -0.41 -2.62
CA ASP A 46 -15.38 0.49 -2.71
C ASP A 46 -15.26 1.54 -3.85
N GLY A 47 -14.81 1.10 -5.03
CA GLY A 47 -14.64 1.98 -6.21
C GLY A 47 -13.42 2.90 -6.17
N ILE A 48 -12.61 2.84 -5.10
CA ILE A 48 -11.37 3.59 -4.96
C ILE A 48 -10.20 2.67 -5.28
N THR A 49 -9.50 2.97 -6.37
CA THR A 49 -8.27 2.26 -6.75
C THR A 49 -7.06 2.96 -6.13
N THR A 50 -6.34 2.24 -5.27
CA THR A 50 -5.10 2.67 -4.65
C THR A 50 -3.94 1.94 -5.30
N LYS A 51 -3.00 2.70 -5.87
CA LYS A 51 -1.72 2.19 -6.36
C LYS A 51 -0.61 2.57 -5.38
N THR A 52 0.05 1.56 -4.83
CA THR A 52 1.24 1.73 -3.98
C THR A 52 2.48 1.30 -4.76
N SER A 53 3.42 2.22 -4.91
CA SER A 53 4.72 2.01 -5.55
C SER A 53 5.82 1.92 -4.48
N TYR A 54 6.54 0.82 -4.47
CA TYR A 54 7.70 0.57 -3.61
C TYR A 54 8.97 0.71 -4.43
N PHE A 55 9.77 1.73 -4.10
CA PHE A 55 11.12 1.89 -4.64
C PHE A 55 12.09 1.19 -3.70
N THR A 56 12.73 0.12 -4.17
CA THR A 56 13.58 -0.76 -3.38
C THR A 56 15.05 -0.63 -3.77
N THR A 57 15.95 -1.27 -3.04
CA THR A 57 17.36 -1.42 -3.43
C THR A 57 17.57 -2.29 -4.67
N GLY A 58 16.51 -2.91 -5.19
CA GLY A 58 16.53 -3.80 -6.36
C GLY A 58 17.03 -5.22 -6.11
N ASN A 59 17.78 -5.43 -5.04
CA ASN A 59 18.20 -6.75 -4.59
C ASN A 59 17.20 -7.36 -3.59
N ILE A 60 16.99 -8.67 -3.68
CA ILE A 60 16.31 -9.43 -2.64
C ILE A 60 17.24 -9.50 -1.42
N PHE A 61 16.83 -8.86 -0.34
CA PHE A 61 17.54 -8.86 0.94
C PHE A 61 17.51 -10.23 1.61
N ARG A 62 16.37 -10.92 1.52
CA ARG A 62 16.18 -12.27 2.06
C ARG A 62 15.15 -13.03 1.24
N HIS A 63 15.43 -14.30 0.97
CA HIS A 63 14.48 -15.23 0.38
C HIS A 63 14.36 -16.47 1.28
N ILE A 64 13.13 -16.81 1.68
CA ILE A 64 12.85 -18.04 2.42
C ILE A 64 11.69 -18.78 1.77
N ILE A 65 11.74 -20.11 1.84
CA ILE A 65 10.63 -20.99 1.47
C ILE A 65 10.17 -21.65 2.76
N LYS A 66 8.90 -21.46 3.12
CA LYS A 66 8.32 -22.04 4.33
C LYS A 66 6.86 -22.40 4.06
N ASP A 67 6.44 -23.58 4.48
CA ASP A 67 5.05 -24.05 4.37
C ASP A 67 4.50 -23.95 2.92
N GLY A 68 5.35 -24.21 1.92
CA GLY A 68 5.00 -24.13 0.50
C GLY A 68 4.83 -22.70 -0.05
N MET A 69 5.22 -21.68 0.71
CA MET A 69 5.18 -20.28 0.32
C MET A 69 6.60 -19.73 0.12
N HIS A 70 6.79 -18.97 -0.95
CA HIS A 70 7.97 -18.17 -1.19
C HIS A 70 7.80 -16.80 -0.55
N TYR A 71 8.81 -16.31 0.16
CA TYR A 71 8.84 -14.98 0.77
C TYR A 71 10.08 -14.23 0.31
N TYR A 72 9.88 -13.10 -0.35
CA TYR A 72 10.92 -12.22 -0.89
C TYR A 72 10.92 -10.90 -0.13
N TRP A 73 12.05 -10.56 0.49
CA TRP A 73 12.19 -9.38 1.32
C TRP A 73 13.02 -8.36 0.56
N PHE A 74 12.54 -7.12 0.51
CA PHE A 74 13.21 -6.01 -0.16
C PHE A 74 13.40 -4.86 0.82
N ILE A 75 14.58 -4.23 0.80
CA ILE A 75 14.80 -2.97 1.52
C ILE A 75 14.13 -1.86 0.72
N VAL A 76 13.22 -1.14 1.37
CA VAL A 76 12.49 -0.01 0.77
C VAL A 76 13.28 1.28 1.00
N ASN A 77 13.44 2.04 -0.07
CA ASN A 77 14.03 3.39 -0.04
C ASN A 77 12.93 4.46 0.03
N ARG A 78 11.82 4.25 -0.68
CA ARG A 78 10.70 5.19 -0.76
C ARG A 78 9.40 4.44 -1.08
N VAL A 79 8.30 4.93 -0.53
CA VAL A 79 6.94 4.48 -0.87
C VAL A 79 6.16 5.66 -1.42
N GLU A 80 5.45 5.46 -2.51
CA GLU A 80 4.50 6.43 -3.07
C GLU A 80 3.13 5.78 -3.18
N THR A 81 2.09 6.50 -2.76
CA THR A 81 0.71 6.03 -2.86
C THR A 81 -0.09 7.05 -3.66
N THR A 82 -0.75 6.58 -4.72
CA THR A 82 -1.66 7.37 -5.53
C THR A 82 -3.05 6.73 -5.47
N GLN A 83 -4.07 7.55 -5.29
CA GLN A 83 -5.47 7.11 -5.29
C GLN A 83 -6.19 7.68 -6.50
N SER A 84 -7.05 6.87 -7.10
CA SER A 84 -7.99 7.27 -8.13
C SER A 84 -9.35 6.65 -7.82
N ALA A 85 -10.38 7.47 -7.68
CA ALA A 85 -11.75 6.99 -7.56
C ALA A 85 -12.43 6.97 -8.93
N ASP A 86 -13.35 6.04 -9.12
CA ASP A 86 -14.39 6.19 -10.15
C ASP A 86 -15.12 7.53 -9.93
N PRO A 87 -15.34 8.36 -10.97
CA PRO A 87 -16.17 9.55 -10.88
C PRO A 87 -17.53 9.34 -10.19
N GLU A 88 -18.10 8.14 -10.27
CA GLU A 88 -19.36 7.77 -9.62
C GLU A 88 -19.17 7.51 -8.12
N ALA A 89 -18.12 6.78 -7.71
CA ALA A 89 -17.77 6.59 -6.30
C ALA A 89 -17.41 7.92 -5.60
N LEU A 90 -16.75 8.84 -6.31
CA LEU A 90 -16.46 10.18 -5.80
C LEU A 90 -17.74 11.00 -5.56
N ARG A 91 -18.76 10.82 -6.42
CA ARG A 91 -20.08 11.46 -6.27
C ARG A 91 -20.87 10.90 -5.10
N GLU A 92 -20.89 9.58 -4.91
CA GLU A 92 -21.57 8.95 -3.78
C GLU A 92 -20.96 9.38 -2.44
N GLN A 93 -19.63 9.48 -2.36
CA GLN A 93 -18.95 9.91 -1.15
C GLN A 93 -19.21 11.38 -0.81
N MET A 94 -19.34 12.25 -1.83
CA MET A 94 -19.76 13.64 -1.65
C MET A 94 -21.22 13.74 -1.21
N ALA A 95 -22.13 12.94 -1.79
CA ALA A 95 -23.54 12.94 -1.42
C ALA A 95 -23.78 12.49 0.03
N ILE A 96 -23.03 11.49 0.51
CA ILE A 96 -23.10 11.04 1.91
C ILE A 96 -22.58 12.11 2.87
N ASN A 97 -21.46 12.77 2.53
CA ASN A 97 -20.92 13.85 3.36
C ASN A 97 -21.89 15.04 3.46
N ASP A 98 -22.56 15.41 2.37
CA ASP A 98 -23.51 16.53 2.34
C ASP A 98 -24.73 16.26 3.25
N ILE A 99 -25.22 15.01 3.28
CA ILE A 99 -26.29 14.56 4.19
C ILE A 99 -25.84 14.61 5.65
N LEU A 100 -24.58 14.26 5.93
CA LEU A 100 -24.03 14.25 7.30
C LEU A 100 -23.70 15.65 7.83
N THR A 101 -23.42 16.63 6.96
CA THR A 101 -23.12 18.02 7.36
C THR A 101 -24.30 18.98 7.19
N GLY A 102 -25.35 18.61 6.47
CA GLY A 102 -26.53 19.46 6.18
C GLY A 102 -27.69 19.33 7.17
N GLY A 103 -27.54 18.56 8.24
CA GLY A 103 -28.62 18.21 9.17
C GLY A 103 -28.58 18.92 10.52
N ASP A 104 -28.58 20.25 10.55
CA ASP A 104 -28.95 21.01 11.76
C ASP A 104 -29.66 22.32 11.37
N GLY A 105 -30.96 22.43 11.68
CA GLY A 105 -31.69 23.70 11.64
C GLY A 105 -33.15 23.64 11.15
N ASN A 106 -34.01 23.00 11.93
CA ASN A 106 -35.47 23.04 11.81
C ASN A 106 -36.08 24.27 12.56
N GLY A 107 -37.17 24.83 12.03
CA GLY A 107 -38.13 25.74 12.70
C GLY A 107 -37.74 27.22 12.71
N THR A 108 -38.62 28.20 12.42
CA THR A 108 -40.04 28.29 12.75
C THR A 108 -40.83 29.15 11.75
N ASP A 109 -42.07 28.69 11.57
CA ASP A 109 -43.30 29.34 11.11
C ASP A 109 -43.63 30.65 11.85
N GLU A 110 -44.71 31.32 11.42
CA GLU A 110 -45.31 32.62 11.82
C GLU A 110 -44.98 33.77 10.86
N GLY A 111 -45.93 34.49 10.25
CA GLY A 111 -47.39 34.56 10.36
C GLY A 111 -47.84 35.84 9.64
#